data_AF-A0A1Y2D791-F1
#
_entry.id   AF-A0A1Y2D791-F1
#
_cell.length_a   1.000
_cell.length_b   1.000
_cell.length_c   1.000
_cell.angle_alpha   90.00
_cell.angle_beta   90.00
_cell.angle_gamma   90.00
#
_symmetry.space_group_name_H-M   'P 1'
#
loop_
_entity.id
_entity.type
_entity.pdbx_description
1 polymer ?
#
loop_
_entity_poly.entity_id
_entity_poly.type
_entity_poly.pdbx_seq_one_letter_code
_entity_poly.pdbx_strand_id
1 'polypeptide(L)'
;MSFKINGEEKSFSKVTFSLGGNSGRGYGKLGYNVKIRNDKDDLFGARQFRLRGEARDPSFIRNKIGSDIYNKMGIPTSFAGFTRLYVNDQFFGFYSMHDAIKQKWIEREFGEVDTKHLYKCGLVNQFLSYIPELDNCENEDDSVTDRTEWTDLLKTIDAAQTREDFEKFLDVDLFIKNMVAEWLVGSWDRFNLVGHNYYMYKNPESGKWMFIPYDFDSDLGSDMYGGLFYNKKLFAYVYDWPFFTYDDYAAKRHITDVLVRADNSTFNRYAQEFVRDVFNPAILFKHIDEVKKLIDADIVADKTEDPTTGLRPGRINVKGKTDEPYEVYQANSEFTTVSADFTASYGLKRWILDKFRHVCGLYNMDCSFAAEYLEGGSFTYEVDSNLENAGMDFSGSASGELVPVPTDGIEPQSTGAAEVPSTGETETSVTTGEENPDVTIQTQSSAEGNNNDNTTTEAETCWSEAFGYKCCQFSCLVVKEDEQGAWGSENGEWCGIQTDSCKKQSEACWSIPLGYTCCQNSQVYEEDEQGAWGYEDDHWCGILKN
;
A
#
# COMPACT_ATOMS: atom_id res chain seq x y z
N MET A 1 25.85 -24.21 -15.48
CA MET A 1 25.59 -23.50 -14.21
C MET A 1 25.35 -24.55 -13.13
N SER A 2 25.98 -24.42 -11.97
CA SER A 2 25.76 -25.33 -10.84
C SER A 2 25.19 -24.60 -9.63
N PHE A 3 24.52 -25.35 -8.78
CA PHE A 3 23.82 -24.90 -7.58
C PHE A 3 24.26 -25.77 -6.42
N LYS A 4 24.75 -25.14 -5.35
CA LYS A 4 25.24 -25.80 -4.14
C LYS A 4 24.29 -25.49 -3.00
N ILE A 5 23.52 -26.48 -2.55
CA ILE A 5 22.47 -26.32 -1.54
C ILE A 5 22.61 -27.47 -0.54
N ASN A 6 22.71 -27.16 0.76
CA ASN A 6 22.85 -28.14 1.85
C ASN A 6 23.97 -29.20 1.67
N GLY A 7 25.04 -28.84 0.93
CA GLY A 7 26.16 -29.74 0.62
C GLY A 7 25.97 -30.59 -0.65
N GLU A 8 24.79 -30.58 -1.26
CA GLU A 8 24.54 -31.18 -2.58
C GLU A 8 24.88 -30.21 -3.71
N GLU A 9 25.43 -30.70 -4.82
CA GLU A 9 25.66 -29.92 -6.04
C GLU A 9 24.82 -30.45 -7.22
N LYS A 10 23.89 -29.62 -7.72
CA LYS A 10 23.13 -29.88 -8.95
C LYS A 10 23.69 -29.04 -10.10
N SER A 11 23.96 -29.67 -11.24
CA SER A 11 24.58 -29.01 -12.40
C SER A 11 23.74 -29.12 -13.66
N PHE A 12 23.51 -27.98 -14.31
CA PHE A 12 22.69 -27.88 -15.52
C PHE A 12 23.52 -27.36 -16.70
N SER A 13 23.51 -28.10 -17.80
CA SER A 13 24.27 -27.80 -19.03
C SER A 13 23.57 -26.79 -19.96
N LYS A 14 22.24 -26.69 -19.89
CA LYS A 14 21.44 -25.74 -20.67
C LYS A 14 20.63 -24.84 -19.76
N VAL A 15 21.12 -23.62 -19.54
CA VAL A 15 20.46 -22.58 -18.74
C VAL A 15 20.47 -21.27 -19.53
N THR A 16 19.32 -20.61 -19.62
CA THR A 16 19.27 -19.18 -19.99
C THR A 16 19.50 -18.37 -18.73
N PHE A 17 20.52 -17.52 -18.75
CA PHE A 17 20.81 -16.52 -17.74
C PHE A 17 20.71 -15.16 -18.43
N SER A 18 19.81 -14.28 -17.98
CA SER A 18 19.53 -12.99 -18.62
C SER A 18 19.18 -11.92 -17.60
N LEU A 19 19.19 -10.64 -17.99
CA LEU A 19 18.84 -9.54 -17.09
C LEU A 19 17.35 -9.57 -16.70
N GLY A 20 17.10 -9.54 -15.39
CA GLY A 20 15.76 -9.47 -14.79
C GLY A 20 15.27 -8.03 -14.59
N GLY A 21 14.02 -7.89 -14.17
CA GLY A 21 13.39 -6.61 -13.82
C GLY A 21 13.19 -5.63 -14.98
N ASN A 22 12.54 -4.50 -14.66
CA ASN A 22 12.39 -3.34 -15.53
C ASN A 22 13.21 -2.15 -14.96
N SER A 23 12.63 -1.39 -14.02
CA SER A 23 13.31 -0.36 -13.19
C SER A 23 14.59 -0.87 -12.52
N GLY A 24 14.55 -2.11 -12.03
CA GLY A 24 15.70 -2.83 -11.43
C GLY A 24 16.98 -2.92 -12.28
N ARG A 25 16.93 -2.56 -13.57
CA ARG A 25 18.11 -2.45 -14.45
C ARG A 25 18.84 -1.11 -14.32
N GLY A 26 18.24 -0.13 -13.64
CA GLY A 26 18.82 1.20 -13.39
C GLY A 26 19.81 1.26 -12.22
N TYR A 27 19.86 0.25 -11.35
CA TYR A 27 20.80 0.22 -10.22
C TYR A 27 22.16 -0.36 -10.61
N GLY A 28 23.18 -0.08 -9.78
CA GLY A 28 24.54 -0.60 -9.96
C GLY A 28 24.61 -2.13 -9.94
N LYS A 29 23.80 -2.76 -9.09
CA LYS A 29 23.70 -4.22 -8.91
C LYS A 29 22.45 -4.75 -9.61
N LEU A 30 22.64 -5.44 -10.73
CA LEU A 30 21.56 -5.90 -11.59
C LEU A 30 20.94 -7.21 -11.09
N GLY A 31 19.63 -7.37 -11.30
CA GLY A 31 18.91 -8.65 -11.14
C GLY A 31 18.98 -9.54 -12.39
N TYR A 32 18.75 -10.84 -12.21
CA TYR A 32 18.84 -11.85 -13.27
C TYR A 32 17.65 -12.82 -13.26
N ASN A 33 17.23 -13.24 -14.45
CA ASN A 33 16.32 -14.36 -14.64
C ASN A 33 17.12 -15.63 -14.96
N VAL A 34 16.77 -16.74 -14.31
CA VAL A 34 17.36 -18.05 -14.56
C VAL A 34 16.28 -18.98 -15.09
N LYS A 35 16.51 -19.59 -16.27
CA LYS A 35 15.61 -20.58 -16.87
C LYS A 35 16.38 -21.83 -17.27
N ILE A 36 16.11 -22.95 -16.59
CA ILE A 36 16.61 -24.28 -16.94
C ILE A 36 15.87 -24.75 -18.20
N ARG A 37 16.62 -25.21 -19.21
CA ARG A 37 16.12 -25.52 -20.56
C ARG A 37 16.11 -27.03 -20.87
N ASN A 38 16.08 -27.89 -19.85
CA ASN A 38 15.93 -29.34 -20.01
C ASN A 38 14.58 -29.80 -19.47
N ASP A 39 13.91 -30.71 -20.19
CA ASP A 39 12.54 -31.11 -19.87
C ASP A 39 12.45 -32.22 -18.80
N LYS A 40 13.60 -32.68 -18.29
CA LYS A 40 13.70 -33.78 -17.31
C LYS A 40 14.29 -33.40 -15.96
N ASP A 41 15.00 -32.26 -15.88
CA ASP A 41 15.70 -31.84 -14.67
C ASP A 41 15.16 -30.49 -14.19
N ASP A 42 15.09 -30.31 -12.88
CA ASP A 42 14.72 -29.06 -12.22
C ASP A 42 15.60 -28.82 -10.98
N LEU A 43 15.54 -27.59 -10.47
CA LEU A 43 16.12 -27.21 -9.19
C LEU A 43 15.04 -27.32 -8.11
N PHE A 44 14.78 -28.54 -7.64
CA PHE A 44 13.84 -28.81 -6.53
C PHE A 44 12.41 -28.35 -6.88
N GLY A 45 11.90 -28.79 -8.03
CA GLY A 45 10.61 -28.40 -8.60
C GLY A 45 10.65 -27.09 -9.42
N ALA A 46 11.65 -26.24 -9.23
CA ALA A 46 11.75 -24.97 -9.96
C ALA A 46 12.57 -25.11 -11.27
N ARG A 47 11.98 -24.66 -12.40
CA ARG A 47 12.71 -24.46 -13.68
C ARG A 47 13.00 -23.00 -13.99
N GLN A 48 12.26 -22.09 -13.39
CA GLN A 48 12.38 -20.64 -13.58
C GLN A 48 12.36 -19.97 -12.21
N PHE A 49 13.31 -19.10 -11.97
CA PHE A 49 13.44 -18.32 -10.74
C PHE A 49 14.22 -17.03 -11.02
N ARG A 50 14.06 -16.04 -10.14
CA ARG A 50 14.65 -14.71 -10.27
C ARG A 50 15.71 -14.54 -9.19
N LEU A 51 16.88 -14.02 -9.56
CA LEU A 51 17.88 -13.53 -8.62
C LEU A 51 17.75 -12.00 -8.57
N ARG A 52 17.44 -11.42 -7.41
CA ARG A 52 17.32 -9.96 -7.25
C ARG A 52 18.49 -9.45 -6.42
N GLY A 53 19.03 -8.29 -6.82
CA GLY A 53 20.15 -7.66 -6.11
C GLY A 53 19.75 -6.94 -4.83
N GLU A 54 18.45 -6.71 -4.62
CA GLU A 54 17.85 -5.91 -3.54
C GLU A 54 18.42 -4.48 -3.42
N ALA A 55 18.93 -3.93 -4.52
CA ALA A 55 19.64 -2.64 -4.54
C ALA A 55 18.78 -1.41 -4.15
N ARG A 56 17.45 -1.57 -4.18
CA ARG A 56 16.47 -0.54 -3.81
C ARG A 56 16.05 -0.62 -2.34
N ASP A 57 15.96 -1.84 -1.78
CA ASP A 57 15.51 -2.05 -0.40
C ASP A 57 16.70 -1.84 0.55
N PRO A 58 16.71 -0.78 1.39
CA PRO A 58 17.81 -0.57 2.34
C PRO A 58 17.98 -1.73 3.32
N SER A 59 16.92 -2.50 3.62
CA SER A 59 16.97 -3.66 4.53
C SER A 59 17.42 -4.97 3.89
N PHE A 60 17.51 -5.05 2.55
CA PHE A 60 17.86 -6.25 1.77
C PHE A 60 16.95 -7.49 2.01
N ILE A 61 15.87 -7.38 2.79
CA ILE A 61 15.03 -8.51 3.23
C ILE A 61 13.53 -8.27 3.12
N ARG A 62 13.03 -7.10 2.71
CA ARG A 62 11.59 -6.83 2.55
C ARG A 62 10.90 -7.89 1.72
N ASN A 63 11.47 -8.19 0.57
CA ASN A 63 10.90 -9.16 -0.36
C ASN A 63 10.85 -10.58 0.25
N LYS A 64 11.78 -10.92 1.16
CA LYS A 64 11.74 -12.15 1.96
C LYS A 64 10.62 -12.10 3.01
N ILE A 65 10.65 -11.11 3.89
CA ILE A 65 9.73 -11.00 5.02
C ILE A 65 8.27 -10.84 4.54
N GLY A 66 8.02 -10.02 3.52
CA GLY A 66 6.72 -9.90 2.88
C GLY A 66 6.22 -11.24 2.32
N SER A 67 7.03 -11.94 1.52
CA SER A 67 6.64 -13.27 1.00
C SER A 67 6.34 -14.28 2.11
N ASP A 68 7.09 -14.26 3.22
CA ASP A 68 6.86 -15.15 4.37
C ASP A 68 5.56 -14.81 5.10
N ILE A 69 5.24 -13.52 5.27
CA ILE A 69 4.00 -13.04 5.88
C ILE A 69 2.79 -13.55 5.10
N TYR A 70 2.76 -13.36 3.77
CA TYR A 70 1.67 -13.84 2.90
C TYR A 70 1.52 -15.36 2.95
N ASN A 71 2.62 -16.11 2.80
CA ASN A 71 2.60 -17.57 2.89
C ASN A 71 2.11 -18.04 4.27
N LYS A 72 2.47 -17.34 5.35
CA LYS A 72 2.06 -17.67 6.73
C LYS A 72 0.57 -17.34 6.99
N MET A 73 0.01 -16.34 6.31
CA MET A 73 -1.43 -16.02 6.26
C MET A 73 -2.25 -17.02 5.41
N GLY A 74 -1.58 -18.00 4.77
CA GLY A 74 -2.22 -18.98 3.90
C GLY A 74 -2.67 -18.38 2.56
N ILE A 75 -1.97 -17.35 2.08
CA ILE A 75 -2.16 -16.76 0.75
C ILE A 75 -1.08 -17.36 -0.17
N PRO A 76 -1.44 -18.11 -1.23
CA PRO A 76 -0.46 -18.67 -2.17
C PRO A 76 0.31 -17.55 -2.88
N THR A 77 1.65 -17.60 -2.84
CA THR A 77 2.53 -16.68 -3.57
C THR A 77 3.94 -17.27 -3.72
N SER A 78 4.82 -16.59 -4.45
CA SER A 78 6.23 -16.96 -4.60
C SER A 78 6.95 -17.06 -3.25
N PHE A 79 7.77 -18.10 -3.07
CA PHE A 79 8.73 -18.13 -1.97
C PHE A 79 10.01 -17.37 -2.33
N ALA A 80 10.59 -16.71 -1.33
CA ALA A 80 11.90 -16.11 -1.39
C ALA A 80 12.92 -16.87 -0.52
N GLY A 81 14.17 -16.87 -0.96
CA GLY A 81 15.34 -17.37 -0.24
C GLY A 81 16.57 -16.53 -0.59
N PHE A 82 17.76 -17.03 -0.28
CA PHE A 82 19.02 -16.30 -0.49
C PHE A 82 20.08 -17.18 -1.16
N THR A 83 21.00 -16.56 -1.88
CA THR A 83 22.12 -17.23 -2.55
C THR A 83 23.35 -16.34 -2.68
N ARG A 84 24.52 -16.97 -2.80
CA ARG A 84 25.78 -16.32 -3.17
C ARG A 84 25.97 -16.53 -4.68
N LEU A 85 25.93 -15.45 -5.46
CA LEU A 85 26.13 -15.55 -6.90
C LEU A 85 27.62 -15.55 -7.24
N TYR A 86 28.02 -16.47 -8.12
CA TYR A 86 29.33 -16.47 -8.76
C TYR A 86 29.14 -16.53 -10.28
N VAL A 87 29.88 -15.70 -11.02
CA VAL A 87 29.87 -15.68 -12.49
C VAL A 87 31.31 -15.80 -12.95
N ASN A 88 31.64 -16.86 -13.69
CA ASN A 88 33.01 -17.18 -14.11
C ASN A 88 34.00 -17.17 -12.93
N ASP A 89 33.64 -17.86 -11.85
CA ASP A 89 34.37 -17.96 -10.58
C ASP A 89 34.59 -16.64 -9.79
N GLN A 90 34.18 -15.49 -10.34
CA GLN A 90 34.14 -14.21 -9.62
C GLN A 90 32.90 -14.15 -8.71
N PHE A 91 33.09 -13.75 -7.45
CA PHE A 91 31.98 -13.47 -6.54
C PHE A 91 31.22 -12.22 -6.98
N PHE A 92 29.91 -12.38 -7.20
CA PHE A 92 28.99 -11.32 -7.61
C PHE A 92 28.15 -10.78 -6.44
N GLY A 93 28.29 -11.35 -5.25
CA GLY A 93 27.62 -10.86 -4.05
C GLY A 93 26.46 -11.73 -3.55
N PHE A 94 25.75 -11.18 -2.58
CA PHE A 94 24.51 -11.70 -2.04
C PHE A 94 23.35 -11.40 -2.99
N TYR A 95 22.48 -12.37 -3.21
CA TYR A 95 21.24 -12.21 -3.98
C TYR A 95 20.09 -12.87 -3.24
N SER A 96 18.93 -12.24 -3.24
CA SER A 96 17.70 -12.98 -2.95
C SER A 96 17.33 -13.84 -4.17
N MET A 97 16.73 -14.99 -3.92
CA MET A 97 16.27 -15.94 -4.94
C MET A 97 14.77 -16.16 -4.78
N HIS A 98 14.00 -15.91 -5.83
CA HIS A 98 12.55 -15.93 -5.82
C HIS A 98 12.00 -16.92 -6.83
N ASP A 99 10.92 -17.62 -6.47
CA ASP A 99 10.12 -18.36 -7.45
C ASP A 99 9.71 -17.45 -8.63
N ALA A 100 9.64 -18.02 -9.83
CA ALA A 100 8.90 -17.40 -10.94
C ALA A 100 7.54 -18.09 -11.05
N ILE A 101 6.48 -17.39 -10.65
CA ILE A 101 5.09 -17.82 -10.84
C ILE A 101 4.85 -17.98 -12.35
N LYS A 102 4.80 -19.24 -12.78
CA LYS A 102 4.69 -19.75 -14.15
C LYS A 102 4.06 -21.15 -14.07
N GLN A 103 3.78 -21.80 -15.19
CA GLN A 103 3.18 -23.15 -15.25
C GLN A 103 3.79 -24.18 -14.29
N LYS A 104 5.13 -24.25 -14.14
CA LYS A 104 5.77 -25.19 -13.20
C LYS A 104 5.62 -24.82 -11.72
N TRP A 105 5.31 -23.57 -11.39
CA TRP A 105 4.91 -23.18 -10.04
C TRP A 105 3.45 -23.60 -9.79
N ILE A 106 2.55 -23.39 -10.76
CA ILE A 106 1.15 -23.86 -10.69
C ILE A 106 1.07 -25.39 -10.54
N GLU A 107 1.88 -26.14 -11.29
CA GLU A 107 2.00 -27.61 -11.15
C GLU A 107 2.47 -28.03 -9.75
N ARG A 108 3.33 -27.23 -9.11
CA ARG A 108 3.88 -27.51 -7.77
C ARG A 108 2.87 -27.22 -6.66
N GLU A 109 2.16 -26.09 -6.74
CA GLU A 109 1.23 -25.64 -5.70
C GLU A 109 -0.19 -26.22 -5.86
N PHE A 110 -0.65 -26.42 -7.09
CA PHE A 110 -2.03 -26.81 -7.41
C PHE A 110 -2.17 -28.10 -8.23
N GLY A 111 -1.06 -28.72 -8.65
CA GLY A 111 -1.07 -29.98 -9.41
C GLY A 111 -1.50 -29.86 -10.88
N GLU A 112 -1.85 -28.67 -11.38
CA GLU A 112 -2.21 -28.47 -12.79
C GLU A 112 -0.95 -28.39 -13.67
N VAL A 113 -0.74 -29.42 -14.50
CA VAL A 113 0.34 -29.48 -15.49
C VAL A 113 0.00 -28.60 -16.70
N ASP A 114 0.97 -27.81 -17.16
CA ASP A 114 0.91 -27.01 -18.40
C ASP A 114 -0.32 -26.07 -18.51
N THR A 115 -0.73 -25.47 -17.37
CA THR A 115 -1.91 -24.57 -17.30
C THR A 115 -1.95 -23.51 -18.40
N LYS A 116 -3.16 -23.19 -18.85
CA LYS A 116 -3.46 -22.14 -19.83
C LYS A 116 -4.18 -20.94 -19.21
N HIS A 117 -4.41 -20.96 -17.90
CA HIS A 117 -5.30 -20.02 -17.22
C HIS A 117 -4.60 -19.13 -16.19
N LEU A 118 -3.32 -18.81 -16.43
CA LEU A 118 -2.50 -17.95 -15.58
C LEU A 118 -2.19 -16.63 -16.31
N TYR A 119 -2.76 -15.53 -15.81
CA TYR A 119 -2.57 -14.19 -16.35
C TYR A 119 -1.76 -13.35 -15.36
N LYS A 120 -0.79 -12.57 -15.85
CA LYS A 120 0.06 -11.68 -15.08
C LYS A 120 -0.30 -10.23 -15.36
N CYS A 121 -0.58 -9.46 -14.32
CA CYS A 121 -0.81 -8.02 -14.38
C CYS A 121 0.42 -7.29 -13.83
N GLY A 122 1.15 -6.59 -14.69
CA GLY A 122 2.55 -6.21 -14.44
C GLY A 122 2.98 -4.80 -14.83
N LEU A 123 2.01 -3.93 -15.13
CA LEU A 123 2.11 -2.47 -14.99
C LEU A 123 0.92 -2.00 -14.12
N VAL A 124 0.92 -0.74 -13.71
CA VAL A 124 -0.15 -0.13 -12.91
C VAL A 124 -1.51 -0.04 -13.64
N ASN A 125 -2.53 0.44 -12.93
CA ASN A 125 -3.93 0.61 -13.36
C ASN A 125 -4.69 -0.67 -13.73
N GLN A 126 -4.22 -1.85 -13.32
CA GLN A 126 -4.92 -3.13 -13.48
C GLN A 126 -5.80 -3.38 -12.26
N PHE A 127 -7.00 -2.80 -12.26
CA PHE A 127 -7.94 -2.87 -11.14
C PHE A 127 -9.05 -3.90 -11.32
N LEU A 128 -8.80 -4.96 -12.10
CA LEU A 128 -9.76 -6.03 -12.41
C LEU A 128 -11.10 -5.53 -13.01
N SER A 129 -11.04 -4.50 -13.86
CA SER A 129 -12.19 -3.93 -14.59
C SER A 129 -11.90 -3.86 -16.09
N TYR A 130 -12.92 -3.95 -16.94
CA TYR A 130 -12.79 -3.97 -18.40
C TYR A 130 -12.55 -2.56 -18.96
N ILE A 131 -11.28 -2.14 -18.95
CA ILE A 131 -10.79 -0.89 -19.58
C ILE A 131 -9.76 -1.26 -20.66
N PRO A 132 -10.18 -1.53 -21.92
CA PRO A 132 -9.31 -2.05 -22.98
C PRO A 132 -8.07 -1.19 -23.29
N GLU A 133 -8.17 0.11 -23.06
CA GLU A 133 -7.10 1.09 -23.29
C GLU A 133 -5.97 0.99 -22.27
N LEU A 134 -6.20 0.34 -21.12
CA LEU A 134 -5.26 0.21 -20.01
C LEU A 134 -4.85 -1.25 -19.73
N ASP A 135 -5.61 -2.23 -20.20
CA ASP A 135 -5.36 -3.67 -19.97
C ASP A 135 -3.98 -4.12 -20.51
N ASN A 136 -3.06 -4.41 -19.59
CA ASN A 136 -1.73 -4.96 -19.88
C ASN A 136 -1.57 -6.41 -19.43
N CYS A 137 -2.62 -7.04 -18.88
CA CYS A 137 -2.45 -8.36 -18.29
C CYS A 137 -2.23 -9.41 -19.39
N GLU A 138 -1.14 -10.18 -19.31
CA GLU A 138 -0.73 -11.15 -20.33
C GLU A 138 -0.81 -12.58 -19.78
N ASN A 139 -1.15 -13.56 -20.63
CA ASN A 139 -1.07 -14.95 -20.24
C ASN A 139 0.40 -15.37 -20.10
N GLU A 140 0.75 -16.10 -19.04
CA GLU A 140 2.13 -16.51 -18.78
C GLU A 140 2.65 -17.62 -19.71
N ASP A 141 1.76 -18.21 -20.52
CA ASP A 141 2.08 -19.05 -21.67
C ASP A 141 1.89 -18.27 -22.97
N ASP A 142 3.02 -17.90 -23.60
CA ASP A 142 3.10 -17.15 -24.86
C ASP A 142 2.31 -17.78 -26.05
N SER A 143 1.86 -19.05 -25.94
CA SER A 143 1.00 -19.70 -26.94
C SER A 143 -0.49 -19.35 -26.82
N VAL A 144 -0.92 -18.78 -25.69
CA VAL A 144 -2.32 -18.35 -25.46
C VAL A 144 -2.50 -16.92 -25.98
N THR A 145 -2.84 -16.81 -27.26
CA THR A 145 -3.10 -15.52 -27.92
C THR A 145 -4.56 -15.07 -27.87
N ASP A 146 -5.48 -15.96 -27.47
CA ASP A 146 -6.90 -15.63 -27.31
C ASP A 146 -7.14 -14.95 -25.96
N ARG A 147 -7.66 -13.72 -25.99
CA ARG A 147 -7.98 -12.91 -24.80
C ARG A 147 -9.44 -13.03 -24.37
N THR A 148 -10.25 -13.89 -25.00
CA THR A 148 -11.70 -13.99 -24.73
C THR A 148 -11.99 -14.34 -23.27
N GLU A 149 -11.32 -15.35 -22.70
CA GLU A 149 -11.52 -15.72 -21.29
C GLU A 149 -11.17 -14.58 -20.31
N TRP A 150 -10.08 -13.85 -20.56
CA TRP A 150 -9.69 -12.70 -19.75
C TRP A 150 -10.69 -11.54 -19.88
N THR A 151 -11.10 -11.25 -21.11
CA THR A 151 -12.10 -10.22 -21.43
C THR A 151 -13.44 -10.51 -20.75
N ASP A 152 -13.87 -11.77 -20.80
CA ASP A 152 -15.13 -12.20 -20.19
C ASP A 152 -15.04 -12.18 -18.66
N LEU A 153 -13.88 -12.52 -18.05
CA LEU A 153 -13.66 -12.34 -16.62
C LEU A 153 -13.86 -10.88 -16.20
N LEU A 154 -13.17 -9.93 -16.85
CA LEU A 154 -13.24 -8.51 -16.48
C LEU A 154 -14.69 -7.98 -16.58
N LYS A 155 -15.37 -8.28 -17.68
CA LYS A 155 -16.80 -7.93 -17.84
C LYS A 155 -17.71 -8.61 -16.83
N THR A 156 -17.38 -9.83 -16.39
CA THR A 156 -18.15 -10.53 -15.35
C THR A 156 -17.93 -9.89 -13.97
N ILE A 157 -16.72 -9.39 -13.69
CA ILE A 157 -16.42 -8.61 -12.48
C ILE A 157 -17.22 -7.31 -12.48
N ASP A 158 -17.17 -6.52 -13.57
CA ASP A 158 -17.92 -5.27 -13.69
C ASP A 158 -19.45 -5.47 -13.58
N ALA A 159 -19.97 -6.61 -14.06
CA ALA A 159 -21.39 -6.93 -14.00
C ALA A 159 -21.86 -7.45 -12.63
N ALA A 160 -21.00 -8.12 -11.85
CA ALA A 160 -21.36 -8.72 -10.56
C ALA A 160 -21.73 -7.67 -9.52
N GLN A 161 -22.91 -7.78 -8.88
CA GLN A 161 -23.41 -6.75 -7.95
C GLN A 161 -23.41 -7.18 -6.48
N THR A 162 -23.32 -8.48 -6.19
CA THR A 162 -23.30 -9.01 -4.82
C THR A 162 -22.14 -9.98 -4.61
N ARG A 163 -21.83 -10.26 -3.34
CA ARG A 163 -20.84 -11.28 -2.97
C ARG A 163 -21.17 -12.64 -3.60
N GLU A 164 -22.44 -13.03 -3.64
CA GLU A 164 -22.91 -14.28 -4.23
C GLU A 164 -22.74 -14.32 -5.77
N ASP A 165 -22.68 -13.18 -6.45
CA ASP A 165 -22.30 -13.12 -7.87
C ASP A 165 -20.82 -13.45 -8.04
N PHE A 166 -19.95 -12.81 -7.27
CA PHE A 166 -18.52 -13.08 -7.28
C PHE A 166 -18.19 -14.52 -6.88
N GLU A 167 -18.85 -15.09 -5.87
CA GLU A 167 -18.62 -16.46 -5.40
C GLU A 167 -18.90 -17.54 -6.46
N LYS A 168 -19.59 -17.23 -7.57
CA LYS A 168 -19.79 -18.15 -8.70
C LYS A 168 -18.52 -18.38 -9.51
N PHE A 169 -17.58 -17.42 -9.54
CA PHE A 169 -16.41 -17.45 -10.41
C PHE A 169 -15.10 -17.02 -9.74
N LEU A 170 -15.12 -16.45 -8.53
CA LEU A 170 -13.96 -15.97 -7.79
C LEU A 170 -13.84 -16.71 -6.44
N ASP A 171 -12.60 -16.95 -6.01
CA ASP A 171 -12.27 -17.24 -4.62
C ASP A 171 -12.28 -15.93 -3.82
N VAL A 172 -13.49 -15.55 -3.37
CA VAL A 172 -13.75 -14.29 -2.65
C VAL A 172 -12.98 -14.21 -1.33
N ASP A 173 -12.88 -15.33 -0.58
CA ASP A 173 -12.14 -15.32 0.68
C ASP A 173 -10.63 -15.13 0.44
N LEU A 174 -10.05 -15.75 -0.59
CA LEU A 174 -8.66 -15.48 -0.98
C LEU A 174 -8.47 -14.03 -1.45
N PHE A 175 -9.42 -13.46 -2.20
CA PHE A 175 -9.35 -12.06 -2.62
C PHE A 175 -9.36 -11.11 -1.42
N ILE A 176 -10.32 -11.25 -0.48
CA ILE A 176 -10.40 -10.38 0.70
C ILE A 176 -9.17 -10.55 1.60
N LYS A 177 -8.64 -11.77 1.77
CA LYS A 177 -7.36 -12.01 2.47
C LYS A 177 -6.21 -11.22 1.85
N ASN A 178 -6.11 -11.15 0.52
CA ASN A 178 -5.09 -10.34 -0.15
C ASN A 178 -5.24 -8.85 0.16
N MET A 179 -6.46 -8.30 0.11
CA MET A 179 -6.72 -6.88 0.41
C MET A 179 -6.30 -6.52 1.85
N VAL A 180 -6.60 -7.39 2.81
CA VAL A 180 -6.18 -7.25 4.22
C VAL A 180 -4.66 -7.34 4.36
N ALA A 181 -4.03 -8.39 3.82
CA ALA A 181 -2.60 -8.61 3.94
C ALA A 181 -1.79 -7.45 3.34
N GLU A 182 -2.22 -6.95 2.18
CA GLU A 182 -1.57 -5.83 1.49
C GLU A 182 -1.68 -4.51 2.25
N TRP A 183 -2.81 -4.27 2.93
CA TRP A 183 -2.97 -3.10 3.81
C TRP A 183 -2.14 -3.21 5.10
N LEU A 184 -2.00 -4.42 5.68
CA LEU A 184 -1.14 -4.64 6.85
C LEU A 184 0.35 -4.43 6.53
N VAL A 185 0.84 -4.95 5.40
CA VAL A 185 2.23 -4.69 4.99
C VAL A 185 2.44 -3.32 4.35
N GLY A 186 1.36 -2.62 3.94
CA GLY A 186 1.41 -1.31 3.30
C GLY A 186 2.25 -1.30 2.03
N SER A 187 1.82 -2.00 0.98
CA SER A 187 2.52 -1.96 -0.32
C SER A 187 1.88 -0.97 -1.29
N TRP A 188 2.51 0.19 -1.47
CA TRP A 188 2.01 1.24 -2.38
C TRP A 188 2.04 0.80 -3.86
N ASP A 189 2.88 -0.17 -4.23
CA ASP A 189 3.09 -0.66 -5.61
C ASP A 189 2.32 -1.96 -5.91
N ARG A 190 1.16 -2.16 -5.26
CA ARG A 190 0.26 -3.30 -5.47
C ARG A 190 -1.21 -2.89 -5.64
N PHE A 191 -2.11 -3.87 -5.58
CA PHE A 191 -3.48 -3.77 -6.08
C PHE A 191 -4.34 -2.71 -5.40
N ASN A 192 -4.29 -2.62 -4.06
CA ASN A 192 -5.11 -1.72 -3.26
C ASN A 192 -4.94 -0.26 -3.71
N LEU A 193 -3.71 0.20 -3.97
CA LEU A 193 -3.46 1.59 -4.31
C LEU A 193 -3.34 1.85 -5.82
N VAL A 194 -2.64 0.98 -6.56
CA VAL A 194 -2.25 1.25 -7.97
C VAL A 194 -2.64 0.15 -8.96
N GLY A 195 -3.30 -0.93 -8.53
CA GLY A 195 -3.74 -2.00 -9.43
C GLY A 195 -2.56 -2.69 -10.10
N HIS A 196 -1.60 -3.22 -9.33
CA HIS A 196 -0.33 -3.70 -9.85
C HIS A 196 0.16 -5.00 -9.17
N ASN A 197 1.14 -5.65 -9.79
CA ASN A 197 1.94 -6.75 -9.24
C ASN A 197 1.13 -7.94 -8.68
N TYR A 198 0.24 -8.48 -9.51
CA TYR A 198 -0.50 -9.70 -9.21
C TYR A 198 -0.67 -10.62 -10.43
N TYR A 199 -1.15 -11.82 -10.14
CA TYR A 199 -1.58 -12.82 -11.10
C TYR A 199 -3.04 -13.19 -10.83
N MET A 200 -3.76 -13.52 -11.90
CA MET A 200 -5.05 -14.21 -11.84
C MET A 200 -4.89 -15.62 -12.38
N TYR A 201 -5.28 -16.61 -11.58
CA TYR A 201 -5.21 -18.02 -11.93
C TYR A 201 -6.60 -18.66 -11.84
N LYS A 202 -7.10 -19.27 -12.92
CA LYS A 202 -8.36 -20.04 -12.86
C LYS A 202 -8.06 -21.49 -12.51
N ASN A 203 -8.42 -21.89 -11.30
CA ASN A 203 -8.27 -23.26 -10.86
C ASN A 203 -9.31 -24.16 -11.57
N PRO A 204 -8.90 -25.19 -12.33
CA PRO A 204 -9.82 -26.02 -13.11
C PRO A 204 -10.64 -27.02 -12.26
N GLU A 205 -10.23 -27.32 -11.02
CA GLU A 205 -10.96 -28.20 -10.11
C GLU A 205 -12.18 -27.48 -9.49
N SER A 206 -12.01 -26.23 -9.07
CA SER A 206 -13.08 -25.41 -8.48
C SER A 206 -13.84 -24.59 -9.53
N GLY A 207 -13.25 -24.37 -10.71
CA GLY A 207 -13.74 -23.44 -11.73
C GLY A 207 -13.54 -21.96 -11.37
N LYS A 208 -12.91 -21.65 -10.22
CA LYS A 208 -12.78 -20.31 -9.67
C LYS A 208 -11.44 -19.65 -9.99
N TRP A 209 -11.48 -18.34 -10.16
CA TRP A 209 -10.33 -17.45 -10.23
C TRP A 209 -9.75 -17.18 -8.85
N MET A 210 -8.43 -17.18 -8.77
CA MET A 210 -7.62 -16.97 -7.58
C MET A 210 -6.70 -15.77 -7.81
N PHE A 211 -6.65 -14.85 -6.85
CA PHE A 211 -5.75 -13.71 -6.84
C PHE A 211 -4.43 -14.09 -6.16
N ILE A 212 -3.31 -13.89 -6.83
CA ILE A 212 -1.98 -14.33 -6.39
C ILE A 212 -0.99 -13.13 -6.49
N PRO A 213 -0.54 -12.54 -5.38
CA PRO A 213 0.34 -11.36 -5.39
C PRO A 213 1.79 -11.74 -5.73
N TYR A 214 2.61 -10.78 -6.17
CA TYR A 214 4.06 -10.92 -6.27
C TYR A 214 4.78 -9.57 -6.06
N ASP A 215 6.12 -9.59 -6.01
CA ASP A 215 7.01 -8.43 -5.75
C ASP A 215 6.67 -7.67 -4.45
N PHE A 216 7.40 -8.03 -3.39
CA PHE A 216 7.23 -7.53 -2.03
C PHE A 216 8.39 -6.60 -1.59
N ASP A 217 9.10 -5.95 -2.53
CA ASP A 217 10.19 -5.00 -2.22
C ASP A 217 9.66 -3.62 -1.78
N SER A 218 8.44 -3.26 -2.18
CA SER A 218 7.74 -2.03 -1.79
C SER A 218 6.95 -2.16 -0.47
N ASP A 219 7.19 -3.23 0.31
CA ASP A 219 6.42 -3.57 1.52
C ASP A 219 7.06 -3.03 2.81
N LEU A 220 6.32 -3.07 3.91
CA LEU A 220 6.80 -2.77 5.26
C LEU A 220 7.44 -1.37 5.30
N GLY A 221 6.67 -0.39 4.81
CA GLY A 221 7.05 1.02 4.80
C GLY A 221 8.13 1.40 3.79
N SER A 222 8.36 0.63 2.72
CA SER A 222 9.37 0.92 1.68
C SER A 222 8.94 2.00 0.70
N ASP A 223 9.63 3.15 0.64
CA ASP A 223 9.32 4.26 -0.28
C ASP A 223 7.82 4.63 -0.31
N MET A 224 7.12 4.70 0.83
CA MET A 224 5.64 4.84 0.89
C MET A 224 5.07 5.97 0.02
N TYR A 225 5.83 7.06 -0.09
CA TYR A 225 5.53 8.21 -0.93
C TYR A 225 5.47 7.93 -2.43
N GLY A 226 5.92 6.77 -2.91
CA GLY A 226 5.62 6.30 -4.26
C GLY A 226 4.11 6.30 -4.54
N GLY A 227 3.29 6.12 -3.51
CA GLY A 227 1.84 6.28 -3.57
C GLY A 227 1.35 7.70 -3.92
N LEU A 228 2.13 8.76 -3.61
CA LEU A 228 1.76 10.15 -3.92
C LEU A 228 1.70 10.42 -5.43
N PHE A 229 2.49 9.70 -6.24
CA PHE A 229 2.45 9.81 -7.71
C PHE A 229 1.09 9.39 -8.29
N TYR A 230 0.30 8.61 -7.54
CA TYR A 230 -0.95 8.00 -7.99
C TYR A 230 -2.18 8.53 -7.24
N ASN A 231 -2.05 8.94 -5.98
CA ASN A 231 -3.17 9.46 -5.19
C ASN A 231 -2.78 10.74 -4.42
N LYS A 232 -3.13 11.90 -4.99
CA LYS A 232 -2.88 13.22 -4.37
C LYS A 232 -3.52 13.41 -2.99
N LYS A 233 -4.57 12.65 -2.63
CA LYS A 233 -5.18 12.78 -1.29
C LYS A 233 -4.21 12.43 -0.16
N LEU A 234 -3.16 11.66 -0.47
CA LEU A 234 -2.17 11.21 0.49
C LEU A 234 -1.11 12.29 0.82
N PHE A 235 -1.10 13.45 0.12
CA PHE A 235 -0.21 14.58 0.43
C PHE A 235 -0.45 15.18 1.83
N ALA A 236 -1.67 15.11 2.37
CA ALA A 236 -1.99 15.62 3.71
C ALA A 236 -1.50 14.74 4.86
N TYR A 237 -0.94 13.56 4.57
CA TYR A 237 -0.75 12.47 5.54
C TYR A 237 0.66 11.85 5.45
N VAL A 238 1.62 12.66 5.02
CA VAL A 238 2.99 12.31 4.63
C VAL A 238 3.74 11.42 5.64
N TYR A 239 3.42 11.47 6.95
CA TYR A 239 4.10 10.67 8.00
C TYR A 239 3.22 9.63 8.73
N ASP A 240 1.92 9.56 8.44
CA ASP A 240 0.96 8.75 9.20
C ASP A 240 0.57 7.42 8.49
N TRP A 241 1.36 6.96 7.52
CA TRP A 241 1.09 5.76 6.71
C TRP A 241 0.75 4.47 7.49
N PRO A 242 1.40 4.13 8.63
CA PRO A 242 0.98 2.98 9.43
C PRO A 242 -0.44 3.15 10.01
N PHE A 243 -0.87 4.38 10.25
CA PHE A 243 -2.13 4.72 10.91
C PHE A 243 -3.32 4.88 9.96
N PHE A 244 -3.15 4.63 8.66
CA PHE A 244 -4.27 4.61 7.72
C PHE A 244 -5.20 3.41 7.92
N THR A 245 -6.50 3.69 7.89
CA THR A 245 -7.53 2.66 7.71
C THR A 245 -7.44 2.05 6.30
N TYR A 246 -8.21 0.99 6.03
CA TYR A 246 -8.28 0.44 4.67
C TYR A 246 -8.86 1.44 3.66
N ASP A 247 -9.83 2.25 4.07
CA ASP A 247 -10.57 3.14 3.17
C ASP A 247 -9.81 4.43 2.82
N ASP A 248 -8.91 4.89 3.69
CA ASP A 248 -7.98 5.99 3.38
C ASP A 248 -6.87 5.53 2.42
N TYR A 249 -6.45 4.27 2.59
CA TYR A 249 -5.32 3.67 1.88
C TYR A 249 -5.68 3.15 0.48
N ALA A 250 -6.78 2.39 0.36
CA ALA A 250 -7.10 1.68 -0.86
C ALA A 250 -7.95 2.54 -1.82
N ALA A 251 -7.61 2.50 -3.10
CA ALA A 251 -8.41 3.06 -4.18
C ALA A 251 -9.84 2.47 -4.16
N LYS A 252 -10.81 3.30 -4.55
CA LYS A 252 -12.20 2.85 -4.77
C LYS A 252 -12.28 2.14 -6.10
N ARG A 253 -12.90 0.96 -6.10
CA ARG A 253 -13.05 0.05 -7.24
C ARG A 253 -14.24 -0.84 -7.00
N HIS A 254 -15.05 -1.04 -8.03
CA HIS A 254 -16.25 -1.88 -8.01
C HIS A 254 -16.07 -3.21 -7.23
N ILE A 255 -15.03 -3.99 -7.54
CA ILE A 255 -14.75 -5.26 -6.85
C ILE A 255 -14.46 -5.09 -5.34
N THR A 256 -13.73 -4.06 -4.91
CA THR A 256 -13.47 -3.80 -3.48
C THR A 256 -14.67 -3.13 -2.80
N ASP A 257 -15.45 -2.35 -3.53
CA ASP A 257 -16.68 -1.74 -3.03
C ASP A 257 -17.72 -2.84 -2.71
N VAL A 258 -17.92 -3.82 -3.60
CA VAL A 258 -18.83 -4.96 -3.38
C VAL A 258 -18.28 -5.96 -2.36
N LEU A 259 -17.00 -6.32 -2.41
CA LEU A 259 -16.45 -7.42 -1.58
C LEU A 259 -15.84 -7.01 -0.24
N VAL A 260 -15.51 -5.73 -0.04
CA VAL A 260 -14.85 -5.23 1.18
C VAL A 260 -15.63 -4.11 1.86
N ARG A 261 -16.13 -3.13 1.10
CA ARG A 261 -16.76 -1.92 1.71
C ARG A 261 -18.26 -2.08 1.99
N ALA A 262 -18.99 -2.80 1.15
CA ALA A 262 -20.42 -3.07 1.35
C ALA A 262 -20.70 -3.97 2.57
N ASP A 263 -19.81 -4.93 2.85
CA ASP A 263 -19.77 -5.69 4.10
C ASP A 263 -18.32 -5.95 4.52
N ASN A 264 -17.85 -5.20 5.53
CA ASN A 264 -16.50 -5.34 6.06
C ASN A 264 -16.34 -6.49 7.08
N SER A 265 -17.38 -7.28 7.38
CA SER A 265 -17.35 -8.33 8.39
C SER A 265 -16.24 -9.36 8.15
N THR A 266 -16.06 -9.77 6.89
CA THR A 266 -15.04 -10.75 6.48
C THR A 266 -13.65 -10.14 6.47
N PHE A 267 -13.51 -8.89 6.02
CA PHE A 267 -12.27 -8.13 6.07
C PHE A 267 -11.79 -7.97 7.52
N ASN A 268 -12.66 -7.46 8.40
CA ASN A 268 -12.35 -7.23 9.81
C ASN A 268 -11.99 -8.53 10.54
N ARG A 269 -12.67 -9.64 10.23
CA ARG A 269 -12.32 -10.97 10.77
C ARG A 269 -10.90 -11.38 10.35
N TYR A 270 -10.56 -11.27 9.07
CA TYR A 270 -9.22 -11.62 8.60
C TYR A 270 -8.15 -10.65 9.12
N ALA A 271 -8.42 -9.36 9.26
CA ALA A 271 -7.51 -8.40 9.88
C ALA A 271 -7.15 -8.80 11.31
N GLN A 272 -8.16 -9.16 12.11
CA GLN A 272 -7.98 -9.62 13.48
C GLN A 272 -7.24 -10.97 13.56
N GLU A 273 -7.59 -11.92 12.70
CA GLU A 273 -6.94 -13.24 12.58
C GLU A 273 -5.46 -13.10 12.22
N PHE A 274 -5.17 -12.29 11.21
CA PHE A 274 -3.83 -12.05 10.69
C PHE A 274 -2.94 -11.31 11.67
N VAL A 275 -3.43 -10.26 12.33
CA VAL A 275 -2.67 -9.55 13.38
C VAL A 275 -2.38 -10.46 14.58
N ARG A 276 -3.36 -11.25 15.02
CA ARG A 276 -3.17 -12.20 16.13
C ARG A 276 -2.15 -13.30 15.82
N ASP A 277 -2.26 -13.93 14.64
CA ASP A 277 -1.56 -15.18 14.35
C ASP A 277 -0.27 -15.02 13.52
N VAL A 278 -0.07 -13.86 12.88
CA VAL A 278 1.06 -13.62 11.95
C VAL A 278 1.69 -12.24 12.12
N PHE A 279 0.91 -11.17 11.95
CA PHE A 279 1.37 -9.79 11.82
C PHE A 279 1.40 -9.08 13.18
N ASN A 280 2.34 -9.49 14.03
CA ASN A 280 2.61 -8.83 15.30
C ASN A 280 4.11 -8.88 15.67
N PRO A 281 4.60 -7.95 16.51
CA PRO A 281 6.00 -7.89 16.93
C PRO A 281 6.54 -9.19 17.55
N ALA A 282 5.76 -9.85 18.41
CA ALA A 282 6.19 -11.05 19.12
C ALA A 282 6.52 -12.24 18.19
N ILE A 283 5.92 -12.28 16.98
CA ILE A 283 6.24 -13.24 15.93
C ILE A 283 7.30 -12.67 14.97
N LEU A 284 7.03 -11.49 14.39
CA LEU A 284 7.82 -10.99 13.26
C LEU A 284 9.20 -10.46 13.63
N PHE A 285 9.40 -9.88 14.83
CA PHE A 285 10.72 -9.36 15.22
C PHE A 285 11.72 -10.51 15.33
N LYS A 286 11.32 -11.61 15.97
CA LYS A 286 12.11 -12.83 16.06
C LYS A 286 12.45 -13.40 14.67
N HIS A 287 11.48 -13.43 13.76
CA HIS A 287 11.71 -13.91 12.39
C HIS A 287 12.70 -13.01 11.63
N ILE A 288 12.59 -11.69 11.76
CA ILE A 288 13.55 -10.72 11.23
C ILE A 288 14.95 -10.97 11.82
N ASP A 289 15.08 -11.18 13.13
CA ASP A 289 16.37 -11.47 13.78
C ASP A 289 17.01 -12.78 13.28
N GLU A 290 16.20 -13.83 13.09
CA GLU A 290 16.65 -15.11 12.54
C GLU A 290 17.11 -14.96 11.08
N VAL A 291 16.39 -14.18 10.27
CA VAL A 291 16.77 -13.86 8.87
C VAL A 291 18.03 -13.00 8.81
N LYS A 292 18.12 -11.90 9.57
CA LYS A 292 19.31 -11.04 9.65
C LYS A 292 20.54 -11.85 10.02
N LYS A 293 20.45 -12.64 11.10
CA LYS A 293 21.55 -13.49 11.59
C LYS A 293 22.00 -14.54 10.57
N LEU A 294 21.09 -15.04 9.73
CA LEU A 294 21.42 -16.01 8.68
C LEU A 294 22.27 -15.37 7.56
N ILE A 295 22.02 -14.12 7.21
CA ILE A 295 22.62 -13.46 6.03
C ILE A 295 23.70 -12.43 6.35
N ASP A 296 23.86 -12.03 7.61
CA ASP A 296 24.70 -10.90 8.04
C ASP A 296 26.10 -10.88 7.40
N ALA A 297 26.84 -12.00 7.53
CA ALA A 297 28.18 -12.14 6.97
C ALA A 297 28.22 -12.05 5.42
N ASP A 298 27.12 -12.40 4.76
CA ASP A 298 26.97 -12.28 3.31
C ASP A 298 26.59 -10.87 2.87
N ILE A 299 25.82 -10.12 3.67
CA ILE A 299 25.61 -8.69 3.45
C ILE A 299 26.92 -7.92 3.68
N VAL A 300 27.70 -8.23 4.72
CA VAL A 300 29.04 -7.65 4.92
C VAL A 300 29.94 -7.90 3.69
N ALA A 301 29.99 -9.14 3.20
CA ALA A 301 30.76 -9.49 2.01
C ALA A 301 30.25 -8.78 0.73
N ASP A 302 28.93 -8.57 0.61
CA ASP A 302 28.28 -7.88 -0.50
C ASP A 302 28.48 -6.35 -0.49
N LYS A 303 28.66 -5.76 0.69
CA LYS A 303 28.89 -4.31 0.91
C LYS A 303 30.37 -3.94 0.95
N THR A 304 31.27 -4.92 1.12
CA THR A 304 32.73 -4.69 1.13
C THR A 304 33.26 -4.44 -0.29
N GLU A 305 34.06 -3.40 -0.47
CA GLU A 305 34.76 -3.12 -1.74
C GLU A 305 35.95 -4.06 -1.95
N ASP A 306 36.13 -4.53 -3.18
CA ASP A 306 37.36 -5.23 -3.57
C ASP A 306 38.55 -4.23 -3.58
N PRO A 307 39.63 -4.46 -2.81
CA PRO A 307 40.73 -3.50 -2.67
C PRO A 307 41.55 -3.23 -3.95
N THR A 308 41.35 -4.02 -5.01
CA THR A 308 42.09 -3.88 -6.28
C THR A 308 41.30 -3.03 -7.28
N THR A 309 39.98 -3.12 -7.25
CA THR A 309 39.07 -2.48 -8.22
C THR A 309 38.29 -1.31 -7.63
N GLY A 310 38.14 -1.22 -6.30
CA GLY A 310 37.30 -0.24 -5.63
C GLY A 310 35.79 -0.46 -5.86
N LEU A 311 35.39 -1.67 -6.27
CA LEU A 311 34.00 -2.01 -6.57
C LEU A 311 33.47 -3.06 -5.59
N ARG A 312 32.22 -2.89 -5.16
CA ARG A 312 31.45 -3.92 -4.44
C ARG A 312 31.07 -5.07 -5.39
N PRO A 313 30.97 -6.33 -4.92
CA PRO A 313 30.60 -7.49 -5.74
C PRO A 313 29.36 -7.25 -6.61
N GLY A 314 29.42 -7.62 -7.89
CA GLY A 314 28.26 -7.56 -8.80
C GLY A 314 27.73 -6.16 -9.16
N ARG A 315 28.34 -5.06 -8.70
CA ARG A 315 27.99 -3.68 -9.08
C ARG A 315 28.54 -3.33 -10.47
N ILE A 316 28.14 -4.11 -11.48
CA ILE A 316 28.67 -4.02 -12.85
C ILE A 316 28.09 -2.86 -13.67
N ASN A 317 26.95 -2.30 -13.26
CA ASN A 317 26.37 -1.10 -13.89
C ASN A 317 26.95 0.16 -13.22
N VAL A 318 28.18 0.54 -13.57
CA VAL A 318 28.90 1.69 -12.98
C VAL A 318 28.23 3.07 -13.19
N LYS A 319 27.12 3.14 -13.93
CA LYS A 319 26.30 4.35 -14.11
C LYS A 319 24.97 4.29 -13.34
N GLY A 320 24.63 3.14 -12.76
CA GLY A 320 23.38 2.96 -12.05
C GLY A 320 23.44 3.47 -10.63
N LYS A 321 22.27 3.71 -10.02
CA LYS A 321 22.19 4.13 -8.61
C LYS A 321 22.82 3.05 -7.72
N THR A 322 23.72 3.47 -6.85
CA THR A 322 24.40 2.61 -5.88
C THR A 322 23.49 2.31 -4.71
N ASP A 323 23.63 1.11 -4.14
CA ASP A 323 22.93 0.70 -2.93
C ASP A 323 23.62 1.20 -1.66
N GLU A 324 22.82 1.43 -0.63
CA GLU A 324 23.23 2.02 0.66
C GLU A 324 24.34 1.25 1.39
N PRO A 325 25.08 1.87 2.34
CA PRO A 325 26.13 1.18 3.10
C PRO A 325 25.56 0.14 4.09
N TYR A 326 26.45 -0.59 4.78
CA TYR A 326 26.08 -1.70 5.67
C TYR A 326 25.35 -1.23 6.95
N GLU A 327 25.69 -0.04 7.42
CA GLU A 327 25.11 0.61 8.59
C GLU A 327 23.62 0.91 8.37
N VAL A 328 23.25 1.36 7.16
CA VAL A 328 21.84 1.56 6.75
C VAL A 328 21.07 0.24 6.72
N TYR A 329 21.68 -0.86 6.28
CA TYR A 329 21.07 -2.19 6.38
C TYR A 329 20.79 -2.56 7.83
N GLN A 330 21.74 -2.35 8.74
CA GLN A 330 21.55 -2.66 10.16
C GLN A 330 20.45 -1.80 10.79
N ALA A 331 20.45 -0.49 10.54
CA ALA A 331 19.51 0.45 11.13
C ALA A 331 18.07 0.27 10.57
N ASN A 332 17.92 0.10 9.25
CA ASN A 332 16.61 0.02 8.61
C ASN A 332 15.94 -1.36 8.71
N SER A 333 16.71 -2.44 8.87
CA SER A 333 16.14 -3.74 9.23
C SER A 333 15.63 -3.80 10.69
N GLU A 334 15.94 -2.77 11.49
CA GLU A 334 15.40 -2.52 12.83
C GLU A 334 14.31 -1.43 12.79
N PHE A 335 14.51 -0.31 13.48
CA PHE A 335 13.49 0.72 13.71
C PHE A 335 13.77 2.05 13.01
N THR A 336 14.95 2.23 12.41
CA THR A 336 15.37 3.53 11.86
C THR A 336 14.77 3.77 10.49
N THR A 337 14.09 4.89 10.31
CA THR A 337 13.58 5.38 9.02
C THR A 337 14.74 5.98 8.26
N VAL A 338 15.02 5.53 7.03
CA VAL A 338 16.18 6.00 6.27
C VAL A 338 15.76 6.58 4.92
N SER A 339 16.55 7.49 4.39
CA SER A 339 16.45 7.89 2.98
C SER A 339 16.61 6.66 2.08
N ALA A 340 15.75 6.55 1.08
CA ALA A 340 15.62 5.43 0.16
C ALA A 340 15.56 5.95 -1.28
N ASP A 341 15.09 5.14 -2.24
CA ASP A 341 15.32 5.42 -3.65
C ASP A 341 14.55 6.65 -4.15
N PHE A 342 13.22 6.58 -4.04
CA PHE A 342 12.36 7.69 -4.40
C PHE A 342 12.25 8.67 -3.25
N THR A 343 12.22 8.15 -2.02
CA THR A 343 11.85 8.90 -0.82
C THR A 343 12.50 8.31 0.44
N ALA A 344 11.72 7.79 1.39
CA ALA A 344 12.20 7.24 2.65
C ALA A 344 11.51 5.91 2.93
N SER A 345 12.25 5.03 3.59
CA SER A 345 11.78 3.71 4.00
C SER A 345 11.80 3.62 5.52
N TYR A 346 10.65 3.35 6.13
CA TYR A 346 10.52 3.10 7.57
C TYR A 346 11.43 1.95 8.00
N GLY A 347 11.82 1.90 9.28
CA GLY A 347 12.41 0.69 9.84
C GLY A 347 11.43 -0.49 9.73
N LEU A 348 11.89 -1.68 9.32
CA LEU A 348 11.04 -2.87 9.19
C LEU A 348 10.23 -3.16 10.45
N LYS A 349 10.90 -3.15 11.61
CA LYS A 349 10.27 -3.40 12.92
C LYS A 349 9.42 -2.20 13.37
N ARG A 350 9.77 -0.98 12.94
CA ARG A 350 8.96 0.23 13.19
C ARG A 350 7.61 0.15 12.49
N TRP A 351 7.58 -0.18 11.19
CA TRP A 351 6.33 -0.37 10.45
C TRP A 351 5.42 -1.40 11.11
N ILE A 352 5.98 -2.57 11.45
CA ILE A 352 5.24 -3.66 12.08
C ILE A 352 4.68 -3.24 13.44
N LEU A 353 5.45 -2.53 14.27
CA LEU A 353 5.03 -2.06 15.59
C LEU A 353 3.87 -1.08 15.51
N ASP A 354 4.00 -0.05 14.68
CA ASP A 354 3.02 1.03 14.59
C ASP A 354 1.74 0.52 13.93
N LYS A 355 1.84 -0.28 12.87
CA LYS A 355 0.67 -0.90 12.23
C LYS A 355 -0.03 -1.89 13.17
N PHE A 356 0.72 -2.67 13.94
CA PHE A 356 0.16 -3.55 14.98
C PHE A 356 -0.66 -2.75 16.01
N ARG A 357 -0.07 -1.70 16.59
CA ARG A 357 -0.75 -0.82 17.57
C ARG A 357 -2.02 -0.20 17.00
N HIS A 358 -1.91 0.37 15.79
CA HIS A 358 -3.03 0.97 15.08
C HIS A 358 -4.19 -0.01 14.91
N VAL A 359 -3.93 -1.21 14.39
CA VAL A 359 -4.99 -2.21 14.12
C VAL A 359 -5.61 -2.74 15.42
N CYS A 360 -4.82 -2.92 16.48
CA CYS A 360 -5.33 -3.27 17.81
C CYS A 360 -6.31 -2.22 18.35
N GLY A 361 -5.99 -0.93 18.21
CA GLY A 361 -6.86 0.18 18.61
C GLY A 361 -8.11 0.31 17.71
N LEU A 362 -7.92 0.28 16.39
CA LEU A 362 -8.97 0.47 15.38
C LEU A 362 -10.12 -0.54 15.52
N TYR A 363 -9.80 -1.81 15.82
CA TYR A 363 -10.79 -2.87 15.96
C TYR A 363 -11.07 -3.26 17.42
N ASN A 364 -10.55 -2.52 18.41
CA ASN A 364 -10.67 -2.81 19.84
C ASN A 364 -10.34 -4.29 20.17
N MET A 365 -9.21 -4.77 19.63
CA MET A 365 -8.78 -6.17 19.75
C MET A 365 -8.18 -6.49 21.11
N ASP A 366 -8.37 -7.72 21.58
CA ASP A 366 -7.53 -8.27 22.65
C ASP A 366 -6.13 -8.60 22.10
N CYS A 367 -5.25 -7.59 22.18
CA CYS A 367 -3.83 -7.70 21.84
C CYS A 367 -2.94 -7.99 23.08
N SER A 368 -3.51 -8.44 24.20
CA SER A 368 -2.77 -8.68 25.45
C SER A 368 -1.69 -9.76 25.33
N PHE A 369 -1.79 -10.65 24.35
CA PHE A 369 -0.75 -11.64 24.01
C PHE A 369 0.62 -11.00 23.66
N ALA A 370 0.62 -9.73 23.26
CA ALA A 370 1.81 -8.94 22.93
C ALA A 370 1.82 -7.61 23.72
N ALA A 371 1.31 -7.61 24.97
CA ALA A 371 1.11 -6.42 25.79
C ALA A 371 2.38 -5.57 26.00
N GLU A 372 3.59 -6.15 25.98
CA GLU A 372 4.83 -5.38 26.08
C GLU A 372 5.01 -4.39 24.92
N TYR A 373 4.46 -4.69 23.73
CA TYR A 373 4.55 -3.86 22.52
C TYR A 373 3.42 -2.84 22.38
N LEU A 374 2.38 -2.89 23.20
CA LEU A 374 1.28 -1.91 23.14
C LEU A 374 1.74 -0.53 23.64
N GLU A 375 0.89 0.49 23.44
CA GLU A 375 1.11 1.81 24.02
C GLU A 375 1.10 1.72 25.56
N GLY A 376 2.05 2.38 26.21
CA GLY A 376 2.31 2.22 27.65
C GLY A 376 2.93 0.88 28.07
N GLY A 377 3.24 0.00 27.11
CA GLY A 377 3.96 -1.25 27.33
C GLY A 377 5.43 -1.06 27.71
N SER A 378 6.11 -2.13 28.10
CA SER A 378 7.52 -2.11 28.53
C SER A 378 8.54 -2.15 27.39
N PHE A 379 8.12 -2.41 26.15
CA PHE A 379 9.04 -2.47 25.00
C PHE A 379 9.52 -1.08 24.60
N THR A 380 10.84 -0.92 24.53
CA THR A 380 11.53 0.28 24.04
C THR A 380 12.46 -0.12 22.90
N TYR A 381 12.65 0.80 21.96
CA TYR A 381 13.59 0.66 20.86
C TYR A 381 14.41 1.94 20.69
N GLU A 382 15.54 1.83 19.99
CA GLU A 382 16.39 2.95 19.63
C GLU A 382 16.38 3.13 18.10
N VAL A 383 16.61 4.36 17.66
CA VAL A 383 16.85 4.71 16.25
C VAL A 383 18.24 5.31 16.10
N ASP A 384 18.92 5.07 14.99
CA ASP A 384 20.19 5.74 14.71
C ASP A 384 19.92 7.18 14.27
N SER A 385 20.10 8.14 15.19
CA SER A 385 19.84 9.56 14.95
C SER A 385 20.70 10.21 13.86
N ASN A 386 21.73 9.52 13.34
CA ASN A 386 22.52 10.00 12.20
C ASN A 386 21.94 9.53 10.85
N LEU A 387 21.10 8.49 10.87
CA LEU A 387 20.46 7.89 9.71
C LEU A 387 18.94 8.13 9.68
N GLU A 388 18.34 8.47 10.83
CA GLU A 388 16.91 8.75 10.96
C GLU A 388 16.50 9.95 10.09
N ASN A 389 15.75 9.65 9.05
CA ASN A 389 15.15 10.63 8.17
C ASN A 389 13.80 11.06 8.77
N ALA A 390 13.82 12.14 9.54
CA ALA A 390 12.63 12.73 10.16
C ALA A 390 11.67 13.41 9.16
N GLY A 391 12.07 13.56 7.90
CA GLY A 391 11.24 14.13 6.85
C GLY A 391 12.01 14.58 5.61
N MET A 392 11.33 14.58 4.45
CA MET A 392 11.97 14.90 3.17
C MET A 392 11.48 16.17 2.52
N ASP A 393 12.46 16.86 1.94
CA ASP A 393 12.33 17.90 0.94
C ASP A 393 11.87 17.32 -0.43
N PHE A 394 10.74 17.79 -0.94
CA PHE A 394 10.17 17.41 -2.24
C PHE A 394 10.68 18.28 -3.42
N SER A 395 11.62 19.20 -3.20
CA SER A 395 12.08 20.20 -4.20
C SER A 395 12.63 19.64 -5.54
N GLY A 396 12.87 18.33 -5.64
CA GLY A 396 13.46 17.68 -6.81
C GLY A 396 12.56 16.74 -7.64
N SER A 397 11.36 16.35 -7.18
CA SER A 397 10.57 15.28 -7.81
C SER A 397 9.28 15.74 -8.52
N ALA A 398 8.83 16.97 -8.30
CA ALA A 398 7.59 17.52 -8.87
C ALA A 398 7.62 17.78 -10.41
N SER A 399 8.66 17.35 -11.12
CA SER A 399 8.77 17.50 -12.59
C SER A 399 8.28 16.27 -13.38
N GLY A 400 7.71 15.26 -12.73
CA GLY A 400 7.11 14.10 -13.40
C GLY A 400 5.65 14.37 -13.74
N GLU A 401 5.24 14.12 -14.99
CA GLU A 401 3.82 14.07 -15.32
C GLU A 401 3.15 12.93 -14.53
N LEU A 402 2.14 13.29 -13.74
CA LEU A 402 1.35 12.35 -12.96
C LEU A 402 0.64 11.36 -13.88
N VAL A 403 0.66 10.07 -13.53
CA VAL A 403 -0.18 9.07 -14.20
C VAL A 403 -1.54 9.08 -13.49
N PRO A 404 -2.61 9.65 -14.07
CA PRO A 404 -3.89 9.70 -13.39
C PRO A 404 -4.41 8.28 -13.17
N VAL A 405 -4.72 7.95 -11.92
CA VAL A 405 -5.54 6.79 -11.58
C VAL A 405 -6.95 7.07 -12.12
N PRO A 406 -7.51 6.23 -13.03
CA PRO A 406 -8.84 6.47 -13.57
C PRO A 406 -9.87 6.44 -12.45
N THR A 407 -10.53 7.56 -12.17
CA THR A 407 -11.70 7.61 -11.28
C THR A 407 -12.95 7.21 -12.04
N ASP A 408 -13.85 6.46 -11.41
CA ASP A 408 -14.94 5.76 -12.08
C ASP A 408 -15.87 6.70 -12.86
N GLY A 409 -15.86 6.55 -14.18
CA GLY A 409 -16.68 7.30 -15.14
C GLY A 409 -17.88 6.51 -15.64
N ILE A 410 -18.63 5.87 -14.73
CA ILE A 410 -19.90 5.21 -15.06
C ILE A 410 -20.98 5.72 -14.10
N GLU A 411 -21.56 6.88 -14.42
CA GLU A 411 -22.97 7.08 -14.06
C GLU A 411 -23.79 5.98 -14.75
N PRO A 412 -24.73 5.32 -14.05
CA PRO A 412 -25.58 4.30 -14.67
C PRO A 412 -26.42 4.95 -15.77
N GLN A 413 -26.08 4.68 -17.03
CA GLN A 413 -26.87 5.15 -18.16
C GLN A 413 -28.30 4.62 -18.02
N SER A 414 -29.24 5.56 -17.87
CA SER A 414 -30.67 5.31 -17.97
C SER A 414 -30.97 4.52 -19.24
N THR A 415 -31.29 3.23 -19.10
CA THR A 415 -31.61 2.36 -20.23
C THR A 415 -32.92 2.84 -20.85
N GLY A 416 -32.81 3.54 -21.98
CA GLY A 416 -33.97 3.91 -22.79
C GLY A 416 -34.76 2.66 -23.16
N ALA A 417 -36.00 2.56 -22.69
CA ALA A 417 -36.84 1.41 -22.92
C ALA A 417 -37.10 1.23 -24.42
N ALA A 418 -36.73 0.07 -24.96
CA ALA A 418 -37.06 -0.31 -26.33
C ALA A 418 -38.56 -0.62 -26.45
N GLU A 419 -39.22 -0.03 -27.45
CA GLU A 419 -40.64 -0.22 -27.71
C GLU A 419 -40.98 -1.67 -28.12
N VAL A 420 -42.04 -2.23 -27.55
CA VAL A 420 -42.70 -3.47 -28.01
C VAL A 420 -44.22 -3.24 -28.01
N PRO A 421 -44.97 -3.60 -29.07
CA PRO A 421 -46.25 -2.94 -29.36
C PRO A 421 -47.51 -3.53 -28.70
N SER A 422 -48.37 -2.61 -28.23
CA SER A 422 -49.85 -2.62 -28.20
C SER A 422 -50.62 -3.95 -28.21
N THR A 423 -51.10 -4.35 -27.02
CA THR A 423 -52.53 -4.64 -26.68
C THR A 423 -52.73 -4.41 -25.18
N GLY A 424 -53.93 -4.10 -24.64
CA GLY A 424 -55.19 -3.70 -25.28
C GLY A 424 -56.38 -3.76 -24.30
N GLU A 425 -56.97 -2.60 -23.96
CA GLU A 425 -58.14 -2.41 -23.04
C GLU A 425 -57.88 -2.80 -21.55
N THR A 426 -58.54 -2.24 -20.51
CA THR A 426 -59.72 -1.36 -20.42
C THR A 426 -59.59 -0.32 -19.27
N GLU A 427 -60.42 0.72 -19.27
CA GLU A 427 -60.44 1.87 -18.34
C GLU A 427 -60.89 1.56 -16.89
N THR A 428 -60.41 2.34 -15.92
CA THR A 428 -61.31 3.14 -15.05
C THR A 428 -60.58 4.31 -14.37
N SER A 429 -61.32 5.38 -14.05
CA SER A 429 -60.82 6.66 -13.53
C SER A 429 -61.26 6.93 -12.08
N VAL A 430 -60.65 7.93 -11.42
CA VAL A 430 -61.28 8.97 -10.56
C VAL A 430 -60.19 9.93 -10.02
N THR A 431 -60.56 11.20 -9.79
CA THR A 431 -59.68 12.33 -9.41
C THR A 431 -60.16 13.05 -8.13
N THR A 432 -59.34 13.98 -7.61
CA THR A 432 -59.59 14.98 -6.54
C THR A 432 -59.63 14.43 -5.10
N GLY A 433 -59.24 15.18 -4.05
CA GLY A 433 -58.80 16.59 -3.96
C GLY A 433 -58.12 16.92 -2.61
N GLU A 434 -57.87 18.22 -2.36
CA GLU A 434 -57.12 18.77 -1.21
C GLU A 434 -57.88 18.72 0.14
N GLU A 435 -57.16 18.69 1.27
CA GLU A 435 -57.19 19.78 2.28
C GLU A 435 -56.18 19.56 3.43
N ASN A 436 -55.79 20.66 4.10
CA ASN A 436 -54.83 20.74 5.22
C ASN A 436 -55.60 20.97 6.56
N PRO A 437 -54.97 20.82 7.74
CA PRO A 437 -54.81 22.05 8.56
C PRO A 437 -53.55 22.12 9.46
N ASP A 438 -52.81 23.23 9.27
CA ASP A 438 -52.40 24.24 10.27
C ASP A 438 -52.19 23.84 11.75
N VAL A 439 -50.96 24.07 12.25
CA VAL A 439 -50.71 24.49 13.64
C VAL A 439 -49.69 25.63 13.67
N THR A 440 -50.11 26.79 14.14
CA THR A 440 -49.32 28.01 14.35
C THR A 440 -48.84 28.14 15.81
N ILE A 441 -47.58 28.51 16.09
CA ILE A 441 -47.21 29.38 17.25
C ILE A 441 -46.06 30.36 16.88
N GLN A 442 -46.22 31.58 17.40
CA GLN A 442 -45.55 32.86 17.15
C GLN A 442 -44.08 32.99 17.59
N THR A 443 -43.39 33.93 16.92
CA THR A 443 -42.19 34.64 17.40
C THR A 443 -42.54 35.85 18.27
N GLN A 444 -41.64 36.21 19.20
CA GLN A 444 -41.50 37.59 19.70
C GLN A 444 -40.02 37.93 19.94
N SER A 445 -39.67 39.19 19.69
CA SER A 445 -38.36 39.78 19.93
C SER A 445 -38.44 40.83 21.05
N SER A 446 -37.29 41.13 21.69
CA SER A 446 -36.77 42.51 21.90
C SER A 446 -35.80 42.59 23.08
N ALA A 447 -34.66 43.26 22.86
CA ALA A 447 -34.13 44.35 23.70
C ALA A 447 -32.73 44.75 23.21
N GLU A 448 -32.52 46.05 22.96
CA GLU A 448 -31.18 46.64 22.78
C GLU A 448 -30.60 47.04 24.14
N GLY A 449 -29.27 46.95 24.30
CA GLY A 449 -28.58 47.36 25.52
C GLY A 449 -27.08 47.48 25.31
N ASN A 450 -26.62 48.66 24.87
CA ASN A 450 -25.22 48.95 24.66
C ASN A 450 -24.52 49.26 26.00
N ASN A 451 -23.42 48.60 26.31
CA ASN A 451 -22.36 49.13 27.18
C ASN A 451 -21.03 48.43 26.91
N ASN A 452 -19.98 49.22 26.76
CA ASN A 452 -18.61 48.70 26.68
C ASN A 452 -18.21 48.13 28.05
N ASP A 453 -17.76 46.88 28.08
CA ASP A 453 -16.82 46.43 29.09
C ASP A 453 -15.59 45.80 28.41
N ASN A 454 -14.42 46.09 28.95
CA ASN A 454 -13.13 45.73 28.37
C ASN A 454 -12.61 44.49 29.09
N THR A 455 -13.28 43.35 28.87
CA THR A 455 -12.92 42.07 29.48
C THR A 455 -11.95 41.31 28.59
N THR A 456 -10.74 41.12 29.12
CA THR A 456 -9.72 40.17 28.69
C THR A 456 -10.30 38.88 28.11
N THR A 457 -9.81 38.50 26.93
CA THR A 457 -10.03 37.17 26.33
C THR A 457 -9.59 36.08 27.28
N GLU A 458 -10.54 35.35 27.87
CA GLU A 458 -10.29 34.01 28.38
C GLU A 458 -9.94 33.14 27.16
N ALA A 459 -8.80 32.45 27.22
CA ALA A 459 -8.44 31.49 26.19
C ALA A 459 -9.43 30.32 26.26
N GLU A 460 -10.01 29.94 25.11
CA GLU A 460 -10.91 28.79 24.99
C GLU A 460 -10.16 27.53 25.45
N THR A 461 -10.41 27.08 26.69
CA THR A 461 -9.73 25.94 27.29
C THR A 461 -10.07 24.67 26.53
N CYS A 462 -9.04 23.89 26.27
CA CYS A 462 -9.08 22.85 25.27
C CYS A 462 -9.70 21.56 25.81
N TRP A 463 -10.76 21.07 25.15
CA TRP A 463 -11.52 19.93 25.66
C TRP A 463 -10.70 18.63 25.70
N SER A 464 -9.72 18.45 24.80
CA SER A 464 -8.86 17.27 24.74
C SER A 464 -7.82 17.19 25.87
N GLU A 465 -7.45 18.32 26.47
CA GLU A 465 -6.48 18.38 27.58
C GLU A 465 -7.03 17.65 28.83
N ALA A 466 -8.35 17.65 29.01
CA ALA A 466 -9.03 16.87 30.06
C ALA A 466 -8.84 15.34 29.89
N PHE A 467 -8.47 14.88 28.70
CA PHE A 467 -8.21 13.49 28.35
C PHE A 467 -6.71 13.19 28.16
N GLY A 468 -5.84 14.16 28.42
CA GLY A 468 -4.38 14.03 28.32
C GLY A 468 -3.77 14.33 26.95
N TYR A 469 -4.57 14.84 26.01
CA TYR A 469 -4.13 15.17 24.64
C TYR A 469 -4.07 16.69 24.42
N LYS A 470 -3.11 17.16 23.63
CA LYS A 470 -2.95 18.59 23.31
C LYS A 470 -4.12 19.08 22.42
N CYS A 471 -4.24 20.39 22.24
CA CYS A 471 -5.04 20.92 21.13
C CYS A 471 -4.28 20.78 19.82
N CYS A 472 -5.02 20.65 18.73
CA CYS A 472 -4.44 20.89 17.42
C CYS A 472 -4.08 22.40 17.34
N GLN A 473 -2.81 22.70 17.10
CA GLN A 473 -2.26 24.05 17.03
C GLN A 473 -2.41 24.65 15.63
N PHE A 474 -2.44 23.81 14.59
CA PHE A 474 -2.37 24.19 13.19
C PHE A 474 -3.30 23.41 12.26
N SER A 475 -3.71 22.19 12.61
CA SER A 475 -4.63 21.37 11.84
C SER A 475 -6.08 21.54 12.31
N CYS A 476 -6.95 21.87 11.35
CA CYS A 476 -8.40 21.86 11.53
C CYS A 476 -9.08 20.68 10.81
N LEU A 477 -8.29 19.71 10.31
CA LEU A 477 -8.77 18.54 9.60
C LEU A 477 -9.26 17.48 10.59
N VAL A 478 -10.57 17.23 10.60
CA VAL A 478 -11.20 16.21 11.46
C VAL A 478 -10.84 14.81 10.94
N VAL A 479 -9.92 14.15 11.64
CA VAL A 479 -9.50 12.75 11.40
C VAL A 479 -10.51 11.78 11.99
N LYS A 480 -11.16 12.15 13.10
CA LYS A 480 -12.20 11.35 13.78
C LYS A 480 -13.12 12.26 14.57
N GLU A 481 -14.40 11.95 14.64
CA GLU A 481 -15.34 12.63 15.54
C GLU A 481 -16.07 11.60 16.43
N ASP A 482 -16.18 11.87 17.72
CA ASP A 482 -16.87 11.03 18.70
C ASP A 482 -17.65 11.87 19.73
N GLU A 483 -18.18 11.23 20.78
CA GLU A 483 -18.98 11.91 21.83
C GLU A 483 -18.16 12.95 22.63
N GLN A 484 -16.83 12.91 22.53
CA GLN A 484 -15.92 13.84 23.22
C GLN A 484 -15.61 15.07 22.35
N GLY A 485 -15.45 14.88 21.03
CA GLY A 485 -15.30 15.98 20.08
C GLY A 485 -14.66 15.57 18.75
N ALA A 486 -14.23 16.57 17.98
CA ALA A 486 -13.55 16.42 16.70
C ALA A 486 -12.03 16.32 16.91
N TRP A 487 -11.44 15.17 16.65
CA TRP A 487 -10.01 14.88 16.80
C TRP A 487 -9.23 15.09 15.50
N GLY A 488 -7.99 15.56 15.63
CA GLY A 488 -6.99 15.64 14.58
C GLY A 488 -5.70 14.90 14.96
N SER A 489 -4.74 14.88 14.04
CA SER A 489 -3.36 14.39 14.24
C SER A 489 -2.39 15.52 13.90
N GLU A 490 -1.39 15.73 14.75
CA GLU A 490 -0.29 16.66 14.52
C GLU A 490 1.03 15.99 14.93
N ASN A 491 1.98 15.89 14.00
CA ASN A 491 3.28 15.25 14.22
C ASN A 491 3.20 13.81 14.79
N GLY A 492 2.16 13.06 14.44
CA GLY A 492 1.90 11.71 14.94
C GLY A 492 1.33 11.65 16.37
N GLU A 493 0.98 12.79 16.97
CA GLU A 493 0.24 12.86 18.24
C GLU A 493 -1.24 13.23 18.01
N TRP A 494 -2.15 12.52 18.68
CA TRP A 494 -3.58 12.88 18.70
C TRP A 494 -3.80 14.23 19.38
N CYS A 495 -4.65 15.05 18.77
CA CYS A 495 -4.97 16.38 19.26
C CYS A 495 -6.47 16.69 19.16
N GLY A 496 -6.99 17.54 20.04
CA GLY A 496 -8.38 18.01 19.99
C GLY A 496 -8.52 19.23 19.09
N ILE A 497 -9.43 19.18 18.13
CA ILE A 497 -9.73 20.32 17.26
C ILE A 497 -10.72 21.23 17.99
N GLN A 498 -10.37 22.51 18.07
CA GLN A 498 -11.28 23.54 18.57
C GLN A 498 -12.11 24.08 17.40
N THR A 499 -13.30 23.51 17.20
CA THR A 499 -14.16 23.79 16.04
C THR A 499 -14.53 25.27 15.89
N ASP A 500 -14.66 26.04 16.98
CA ASP A 500 -14.96 27.48 16.90
C ASP A 500 -13.73 28.36 16.66
N SER A 501 -12.53 27.94 17.09
CA SER A 501 -11.27 28.56 16.67
C SER A 501 -11.03 28.29 15.17
N CYS A 502 -11.20 27.04 14.74
CA CYS A 502 -11.06 26.62 13.34
C CYS A 502 -12.04 27.31 12.40
N LYS A 503 -13.30 27.57 12.80
CA LYS A 503 -14.23 28.40 12.01
C LYS A 503 -13.66 29.80 11.78
N LYS A 504 -13.29 30.52 12.86
CA LYS A 504 -12.73 31.88 12.79
C LYS A 504 -11.45 31.93 11.93
N GLN A 505 -10.61 30.90 12.02
CA GLN A 505 -9.38 30.77 11.24
C GLN A 505 -9.64 30.43 9.77
N SER A 506 -10.61 29.55 9.48
CA SER A 506 -11.01 29.19 8.11
C SER A 506 -11.62 30.36 7.32
N GLU A 507 -12.32 31.27 8.00
CA GLU A 507 -12.84 32.50 7.39
C GLU A 507 -11.72 33.49 7.03
N ALA A 508 -10.59 33.43 7.73
CA ALA A 508 -9.41 34.23 7.44
C ALA A 508 -8.54 33.64 6.32
N CYS A 509 -8.69 32.34 6.01
CA CYS A 509 -7.67 31.60 5.27
C CYS A 509 -8.14 30.27 4.68
N TRP A 510 -8.00 30.14 3.36
CA TRP A 510 -8.59 29.06 2.55
C TRP A 510 -7.92 27.68 2.73
N SER A 511 -6.68 27.63 3.22
CA SER A 511 -5.91 26.39 3.42
C SER A 511 -6.25 25.66 4.72
N ILE A 512 -6.82 26.36 5.71
CA ILE A 512 -7.14 25.81 7.04
C ILE A 512 -8.22 24.71 6.98
N PRO A 513 -9.31 24.85 6.19
CA PRO A 513 -10.23 23.74 5.89
C PRO A 513 -9.58 22.49 5.28
N LEU A 514 -8.39 22.63 4.68
CA LEU A 514 -7.64 21.54 4.06
C LEU A 514 -6.59 20.93 5.01
N GLY A 515 -6.47 21.42 6.24
CA GLY A 515 -5.52 20.94 7.25
C GLY A 515 -4.18 21.69 7.33
N TYR A 516 -4.05 22.84 6.66
CA TYR A 516 -2.78 23.57 6.53
C TYR A 516 -2.85 24.99 7.08
N THR A 517 -1.74 25.51 7.62
CA THR A 517 -1.65 26.86 8.20
C THR A 517 -1.77 27.97 7.14
N CYS A 518 -1.68 29.23 7.57
CA CYS A 518 -1.58 30.40 6.70
C CYS A 518 -0.16 30.94 6.73
N CYS A 519 0.40 31.19 5.55
CA CYS A 519 1.75 31.71 5.43
C CYS A 519 1.85 33.12 6.02
N GLN A 520 2.87 33.36 6.84
CA GLN A 520 3.21 34.70 7.34
C GLN A 520 4.00 35.49 6.29
N ASN A 521 4.69 34.78 5.39
CA ASN A 521 5.35 35.31 4.22
C ASN A 521 4.47 35.13 2.96
N SER A 522 4.89 35.74 1.84
CA SER A 522 4.18 35.68 0.56
C SER A 522 5.03 35.07 -0.55
N GLN A 523 6.00 34.23 -0.20
CA GLN A 523 6.82 33.48 -1.14
C GLN A 523 6.04 32.26 -1.63
N VAL A 524 5.51 32.35 -2.84
CA VAL A 524 4.81 31.24 -3.50
C VAL A 524 5.81 30.14 -3.88
N TYR A 525 5.57 28.93 -3.38
CA TYR A 525 6.30 27.71 -3.73
C TYR A 525 5.54 26.90 -4.79
N GLU A 526 4.20 26.87 -4.72
CA GLU A 526 3.31 26.23 -5.70
C GLU A 526 2.00 27.03 -5.83
N GLU A 527 1.26 26.92 -6.94
CA GLU A 527 -0.07 27.52 -7.08
C GLU A 527 -0.97 26.58 -7.89
N ASP A 528 -2.15 26.26 -7.34
CA ASP A 528 -3.11 25.30 -7.90
C ASP A 528 -4.54 25.87 -7.98
N GLU A 529 -5.55 25.00 -8.09
CA GLU A 529 -6.97 25.39 -8.15
C GLU A 529 -7.53 25.85 -6.79
N GLN A 530 -6.84 25.51 -5.70
CA GLN A 530 -7.20 25.83 -4.32
C GLN A 530 -6.59 27.18 -3.91
N GLY A 531 -5.33 27.45 -4.28
CA GLY A 531 -4.70 28.75 -4.13
C GLY A 531 -3.18 28.75 -4.30
N ALA A 532 -2.53 29.81 -3.83
CA ALA A 532 -1.08 29.93 -3.84
C ALA A 532 -0.50 29.38 -2.53
N TRP A 533 0.31 28.34 -2.60
CA TRP A 533 0.92 27.68 -1.46
C TRP A 533 2.31 28.23 -1.14
N GLY A 534 2.62 28.34 0.14
CA GLY A 534 3.96 28.61 0.66
C GLY A 534 4.42 27.51 1.62
N TYR A 535 5.67 27.61 2.06
CA TYR A 535 6.27 26.64 2.98
C TYR A 535 7.07 27.40 4.06
N GLU A 536 6.69 27.19 5.32
CA GLU A 536 7.19 27.88 6.52
C GLU A 536 7.21 26.89 7.69
N ASP A 537 8.14 27.03 8.63
CA ASP A 537 8.22 26.23 9.87
C ASP A 537 7.98 24.71 9.68
N ASP A 538 8.62 24.16 8.64
CA ASP A 538 8.59 22.77 8.17
C ASP A 538 7.21 22.22 7.71
N HIS A 539 6.22 23.09 7.48
CA HIS A 539 4.89 22.72 6.98
C HIS A 539 4.39 23.59 5.81
N TRP A 540 3.54 23.00 4.95
CA TRP A 540 2.83 23.72 3.90
C TRP A 540 1.77 24.66 4.48
N CYS A 541 1.63 25.83 3.85
CA CYS A 541 0.69 26.86 4.26
C CYS A 541 0.03 27.53 3.05
N GLY A 542 -1.18 28.08 3.23
CA GLY A 542 -1.87 28.86 2.21
C GLY A 542 -1.46 30.34 2.27
N ILE A 543 -1.08 30.90 1.13
CA ILE A 543 -0.82 32.33 0.97
C ILE A 543 -2.15 33.03 0.66
N LEU A 544 -2.41 34.12 1.37
CA LEU A 544 -3.53 34.99 1.09
C LEU A 544 -3.17 35.92 -0.08
N LYS A 545 -3.99 35.92 -1.14
CA LYS A 545 -3.91 36.94 -2.19
C LYS A 545 -4.46 38.26 -1.64
N ASN A 546 -3.55 39.23 -1.43
CA ASN A 546 -3.88 40.62 -1.06
C ASN A 546 -4.63 41.36 -2.17
#